data_AF-A0A2G6DX36-F1
#
_entry.id   AF-A0A2G6DX36-F1
#
_cell.length_a   1.000
_cell.length_b   1.000
_cell.length_c   1.000
_cell.angle_alpha   90.00
_cell.angle_beta   90.00
_cell.angle_gamma   90.00
#
_symmetry.space_group_name_H-M   'P 1'
#
loop_
_entity.id
_entity.type
_entity.pdbx_description
1 polymer ?
#
loop_
_entity_poly.entity_id
_entity_poly.type
_entity_poly.pdbx_seq_one_letter_code
_entity_poly.pdbx_strand_id
1 'polypeptide(L)'
;DHHHQKTHPNRLDHPPLGHPTPPPTMTYPRDLLLVGFGIILATIVTNIAGLRLSTRLQSLLLLALIAFLVTVMVMAVPSVRLSRLTPVAPNGWLAIGPALLVCFFGFIGWENAAPVAEEVVDPDRTFPRAIAVAVVAVGALYLAMAATIVLGQPAGTTNAQGITAFSGLLRAGFEGAAVPAGNLVAFILLALTANAWTLGTSRVVYSTARAGLLPAKMATVNRHGTPTVAVTALALGYGASVAALFAFDLDESALITATSAAFLIVFLVAVLAATVLLTGRMRLWSWFVAAVTGAMVPFFSSSLPWAAAIAAAAMGGELVGRRLAGAGEHS
;
A
#
# COMPACT_ATOMS: atom_id res chain seq x y z
N ASP A 1 -65.54 -40.22 -29.98
CA ASP A 1 -65.26 -40.33 -28.54
C ASP A 1 -63.77 -40.41 -28.25
N HIS A 2 -63.14 -39.24 -28.10
CA HIS A 2 -61.76 -39.13 -27.64
C HIS A 2 -61.74 -38.65 -26.19
N HIS A 3 -61.27 -39.51 -25.28
CA HIS A 3 -61.07 -39.17 -23.88
C HIS A 3 -59.88 -38.22 -23.71
N HIS A 4 -60.13 -37.07 -23.07
CA HIS A 4 -59.14 -36.09 -22.64
C HIS A 4 -58.17 -36.66 -21.60
N GLN A 5 -56.89 -36.77 -21.97
CA GLN A 5 -55.78 -36.95 -21.04
C GLN A 5 -55.20 -35.56 -20.73
N LYS A 6 -55.31 -35.12 -19.48
CA LYS A 6 -54.78 -33.83 -19.01
C LYS A 6 -53.25 -33.85 -19.05
N THR A 7 -52.67 -33.11 -19.99
CA THR A 7 -51.24 -32.79 -20.02
C THR A 7 -50.97 -31.61 -19.09
N HIS A 8 -50.26 -31.85 -17.98
CA HIS A 8 -49.61 -30.79 -17.21
C HIS A 8 -48.38 -30.29 -17.98
N PRO A 9 -48.24 -29.00 -18.31
CA PRO A 9 -47.04 -28.48 -18.93
C PRO A 9 -46.00 -28.05 -17.88
N ASN A 10 -44.73 -28.28 -18.21
CA ASN A 10 -43.55 -27.58 -17.70
C ASN A 10 -42.99 -27.99 -16.31
N ARG A 11 -42.31 -29.15 -16.27
CA ARG A 11 -41.11 -29.30 -15.42
C ARG A 11 -39.94 -28.77 -16.23
N LEU A 12 -39.45 -27.58 -15.87
CA LEU A 12 -38.12 -27.13 -16.27
C LEU A 12 -37.13 -27.91 -15.41
N ASP A 13 -36.42 -28.86 -16.01
CA ASP A 13 -35.28 -29.52 -15.40
C ASP A 13 -34.17 -28.47 -15.20
N HIS A 14 -34.13 -27.87 -14.00
CA HIS A 14 -32.99 -27.05 -13.60
C HIS A 14 -31.77 -27.97 -13.48
N PRO A 15 -30.62 -27.64 -14.10
CA PRO A 15 -29.40 -28.38 -13.83
C PRO A 15 -29.12 -28.35 -12.32
N PRO A 16 -28.60 -29.44 -11.73
CA PRO A 16 -28.30 -29.47 -10.32
C PRO A 16 -27.40 -28.27 -10.00
N LEU A 17 -27.85 -27.42 -9.07
CA LEU A 17 -27.07 -26.32 -8.53
C LEU A 17 -25.69 -26.88 -8.19
N GLY A 18 -24.68 -26.46 -8.96
CA GLY A 18 -23.30 -26.85 -8.70
C GLY A 18 -23.02 -26.58 -7.24
N HIS A 19 -22.56 -27.60 -6.51
CA HIS A 19 -22.09 -27.41 -5.15
C HIS A 19 -21.15 -26.21 -5.15
N PRO A 20 -21.30 -25.23 -4.23
CA PRO A 20 -20.34 -24.15 -4.12
C PRO A 20 -18.97 -24.80 -4.00
N THR A 21 -18.12 -24.61 -5.00
CA THR A 21 -16.74 -25.06 -4.93
C THR A 21 -16.17 -24.46 -3.65
N PRO A 22 -15.60 -25.26 -2.74
CA PRO A 22 -14.96 -24.70 -1.56
C PRO A 22 -13.97 -23.63 -2.01
N PRO A 23 -13.86 -22.51 -1.28
CA PRO A 23 -12.91 -21.48 -1.64
C PRO A 23 -11.53 -22.13 -1.83
N PRO A 24 -10.79 -21.76 -2.90
CA PRO A 24 -9.48 -22.33 -3.14
C PRO A 24 -8.62 -22.13 -1.90
N THR A 25 -8.10 -23.23 -1.35
CA THR A 25 -7.23 -23.18 -0.18
C THR A 25 -5.97 -22.42 -0.57
N MET A 26 -5.70 -21.31 0.10
CA MET A 26 -4.57 -20.43 -0.21
C MET A 26 -3.25 -21.15 0.03
N THR A 27 -2.70 -21.77 -1.02
CA THR A 27 -1.36 -22.35 -0.98
C THR A 27 -0.41 -21.34 -1.59
N TYR A 28 0.08 -20.40 -0.77
CA TYR A 28 1.22 -19.58 -1.19
C TYR A 28 2.42 -20.50 -1.41
N PRO A 29 3.09 -20.42 -2.57
CA PRO A 29 4.25 -21.24 -2.81
C PRO A 29 5.34 -20.80 -1.82
N ARG A 30 5.91 -21.78 -1.11
CA ARG A 30 6.74 -21.57 0.09
C ARG A 30 7.94 -20.66 -0.18
N ASP A 31 8.48 -20.75 -1.39
CA ASP A 31 9.54 -19.90 -1.92
C ASP A 31 9.17 -18.40 -1.90
N LEU A 32 7.95 -18.01 -2.28
CA LEU A 32 7.54 -16.60 -2.24
C LEU A 32 7.47 -16.06 -0.81
N LEU A 33 6.98 -16.86 0.14
CA LEU A 33 6.93 -16.49 1.55
C LEU A 33 8.34 -16.31 2.14
N LEU A 34 9.26 -17.22 1.80
CA LEU A 34 10.66 -17.14 2.23
C LEU A 34 11.35 -15.90 1.65
N VAL A 35 11.08 -15.56 0.38
CA VAL A 35 11.58 -14.33 -0.24
C VAL A 35 11.03 -13.11 0.49
N GLY A 36 9.71 -13.05 0.76
CA GLY A 36 9.09 -11.95 1.49
C GLY A 36 9.67 -11.76 2.89
N PHE A 37 9.81 -12.85 3.65
CA PHE A 37 10.45 -12.84 4.97
C PHE A 37 11.91 -12.39 4.90
N GLY A 38 12.67 -12.87 3.89
CA GLY A 38 14.04 -12.46 3.64
C GLY A 38 14.17 -10.96 3.38
N ILE A 39 13.26 -10.38 2.59
CA ILE A 39 13.22 -8.93 2.34
C ILE A 39 12.98 -8.17 3.64
N ILE A 40 11.97 -8.55 4.43
CA ILE A 40 11.66 -7.88 5.71
C ILE A 40 12.83 -7.97 6.69
N LEU A 41 13.46 -9.14 6.80
CA LEU A 41 14.61 -9.30 7.67
C LEU A 41 15.79 -8.44 7.20
N ALA A 42 16.04 -8.39 5.89
CA ALA A 42 17.08 -7.54 5.32
C ALA A 42 16.81 -6.05 5.58
N THR A 43 15.57 -5.57 5.50
CA THR A 43 15.24 -4.18 5.82
C THR A 43 15.42 -3.89 7.31
N ILE A 44 15.03 -4.79 8.20
CA ILE A 44 15.28 -4.65 9.64
C ILE A 44 16.77 -4.53 9.92
N VAL A 45 17.59 -5.45 9.39
CA VAL A 45 19.04 -5.46 9.62
C VAL A 45 19.69 -4.19 9.08
N THR A 46 19.35 -3.77 7.87
CA THR A 46 19.92 -2.56 7.25
C THR A 46 19.51 -1.29 7.98
N ASN A 47 18.27 -1.21 8.49
CA ASN A 47 17.84 -0.09 9.32
C ASN A 47 18.60 -0.07 10.65
N ILE A 48 18.76 -1.21 11.34
CA ILE A 48 19.54 -1.30 12.59
C ILE A 48 21.01 -0.92 12.37
N ALA A 49 21.61 -1.36 11.25
CA ALA A 49 23.00 -1.06 10.89
C ALA A 49 23.26 0.44 10.65
N GLY A 50 22.21 1.22 10.40
CA GLY A 50 22.22 2.67 10.51
C GLY A 50 21.52 3.38 9.36
N LEU A 51 21.02 4.58 9.68
CA LEU A 51 20.26 5.43 8.75
C LEU A 51 20.98 5.70 7.42
N ARG A 52 22.29 5.98 7.45
CA ARG A 52 23.08 6.28 6.24
C ARG A 52 23.15 5.11 5.27
N LEU A 53 23.19 3.87 5.78
CA LEU A 53 23.20 2.68 4.94
C LEU A 53 21.82 2.45 4.34
N SER A 54 20.77 2.46 5.19
CA SER A 54 19.38 2.30 4.77
C SER A 54 18.98 3.32 3.69
N THR A 55 19.29 4.60 3.88
CA THR A 55 18.98 5.67 2.92
C THR A 55 19.79 5.59 1.62
N ARG A 56 21.05 5.14 1.67
CA ARG A 56 21.83 4.87 0.45
C ARG A 56 21.24 3.71 -0.35
N LEU A 57 20.89 2.60 0.31
CA LEU A 57 20.23 1.47 -0.34
C LEU A 57 18.89 1.89 -0.94
N GLN A 58 18.08 2.64 -0.20
CA GLN A 58 16.83 3.23 -0.69
C GLN A 58 17.05 4.04 -1.97
N SER A 59 18.06 4.92 -1.97
CA SER A 59 18.36 5.79 -3.11
C SER A 59 18.85 5.01 -4.33
N LEU A 60 19.68 3.98 -4.12
CA LEU A 60 20.15 3.10 -5.19
C LEU A 60 19.01 2.30 -5.80
N LEU A 61 18.14 1.70 -4.98
CA LEU A 61 16.97 0.95 -5.45
C LEU A 61 15.99 1.86 -6.19
N LEU A 62 15.78 3.08 -5.70
CA LEU A 62 14.94 4.07 -6.37
C LEU A 62 15.52 4.47 -7.73
N LEU A 63 16.82 4.73 -7.81
CA LEU A 63 17.47 5.08 -9.07
C LEU A 63 17.41 3.93 -10.06
N ALA A 64 17.61 2.69 -9.60
CA ALA A 64 17.46 1.49 -10.41
C ALA A 64 16.02 1.34 -10.95
N LEU A 65 15.01 1.59 -10.11
CA LEU A 65 13.61 1.59 -10.51
C LEU A 65 13.33 2.66 -11.58
N ILE A 66 13.79 3.90 -11.37
CA ILE A 66 13.61 4.98 -12.34
C ILE A 66 14.28 4.63 -13.67
N ALA A 67 15.52 4.14 -13.62
CA ALA A 67 16.26 3.72 -14.81
C ALA A 67 15.52 2.60 -15.58
N PHE A 68 14.98 1.62 -14.85
CA PHE A 68 14.16 0.57 -15.45
C PHE A 68 12.90 1.14 -16.12
N LEU A 69 12.15 2.00 -15.42
CA LEU A 69 10.93 2.61 -15.95
C LEU A 69 11.22 3.45 -17.21
N VAL A 70 12.28 4.27 -17.19
CA VAL A 70 12.72 5.03 -18.36
C VAL A 70 13.11 4.09 -19.52
N THR A 71 13.80 2.99 -19.23
CA THR A 71 14.14 1.99 -20.25
C THR A 71 12.89 1.40 -20.88
N VAL A 72 11.88 1.03 -20.09
CA VAL A 72 10.59 0.56 -20.60
C VAL A 72 9.90 1.61 -21.47
N MET A 73 9.91 2.89 -21.07
CA MET A 73 9.35 3.98 -21.85
C MET A 73 10.04 4.13 -23.22
N VAL A 74 11.38 4.12 -23.23
CA VAL A 74 12.16 4.24 -24.47
C VAL A 74 11.91 3.04 -25.40
N MET A 75 11.88 1.82 -24.85
CA MET A 75 11.62 0.61 -25.63
C MET A 75 10.18 0.53 -26.18
N ALA A 76 9.24 1.21 -25.54
CA ALA A 76 7.86 1.28 -26.00
C ALA A 76 7.66 2.24 -27.19
N VAL A 77 8.60 3.17 -27.45
CA VAL A 77 8.47 4.22 -28.49
C VAL A 77 8.08 3.66 -29.87
N PRO A 78 8.69 2.57 -30.39
CA PRO A 78 8.30 2.01 -31.69
C PRO A 78 6.87 1.45 -31.71
N SER A 79 6.31 1.10 -30.55
CA SER A 79 4.97 0.54 -30.41
C SER A 79 3.88 1.61 -30.19
N VAL A 80 4.25 2.89 -30.06
CA VAL A 80 3.34 4.00 -29.79
C VAL A 80 2.39 4.24 -30.97
N ARG A 81 1.09 4.20 -30.70
CA ARG A 81 0.05 4.53 -31.67
C ARG A 81 -0.96 5.51 -31.07
N LEU A 82 -1.00 6.75 -31.58
CA LEU A 82 -1.94 7.78 -31.12
C LEU A 82 -3.41 7.40 -31.29
N SER A 83 -3.72 6.56 -32.30
CA SER A 83 -5.07 6.03 -32.52
C SER A 83 -5.61 5.20 -31.34
N ARG A 84 -4.75 4.77 -30.41
CA ARG A 84 -5.16 4.03 -29.20
C ARG A 84 -5.73 4.93 -28.11
N LEU A 85 -5.59 6.26 -28.22
CA LEU A 85 -6.27 7.21 -27.32
C LEU A 85 -7.77 7.31 -27.62
N THR A 86 -8.23 6.79 -28.76
CA THR A 86 -9.62 6.89 -29.18
C THR A 86 -10.29 5.52 -29.20
N PRO A 87 -11.38 5.31 -28.44
CA PRO A 87 -12.00 6.26 -27.51
C PRO A 87 -11.20 6.40 -26.20
N VAL A 88 -11.18 7.61 -25.61
CA VAL A 88 -10.46 7.89 -24.35
C VAL A 88 -11.06 7.12 -23.18
N ALA A 89 -12.39 6.96 -23.18
CA ALA A 89 -13.14 6.23 -22.17
C ALA A 89 -13.86 5.04 -22.83
N PRO A 90 -13.15 3.96 -23.19
CA PRO A 90 -13.75 2.81 -23.90
C PRO A 90 -14.82 2.10 -23.06
N ASN A 91 -14.67 2.13 -21.73
CA ASN A 91 -15.64 1.58 -20.78
C ASN A 91 -16.65 2.63 -20.29
N GLY A 92 -16.70 3.80 -20.93
CA GLY A 92 -17.53 4.94 -20.51
C GLY A 92 -16.92 5.79 -19.40
N TRP A 93 -17.37 7.05 -19.30
CA TRP A 93 -16.84 8.02 -18.32
C TRP A 93 -17.08 7.60 -16.87
N LEU A 94 -18.16 6.86 -16.59
CA LEU A 94 -18.46 6.37 -15.25
C LEU A 94 -17.47 5.29 -14.78
N ALA A 95 -16.84 4.56 -15.69
CA ALA A 95 -15.83 3.54 -15.34
C ALA A 95 -14.52 4.14 -14.83
N ILE A 96 -14.32 5.45 -14.99
CA ILE A 96 -13.15 6.16 -14.43
C ILE A 96 -13.23 6.21 -12.90
N GLY A 97 -14.43 6.28 -12.33
CA GLY A 97 -14.63 6.34 -10.87
C GLY A 97 -13.96 5.17 -10.12
N PRO A 98 -14.28 3.91 -10.46
CA PRO A 98 -13.61 2.74 -9.89
C PRO A 98 -12.09 2.72 -10.12
N ALA A 99 -11.61 3.17 -11.29
CA ALA A 99 -10.18 3.24 -11.57
C ALA A 99 -9.45 4.25 -10.67
N LEU A 100 -10.09 5.39 -10.38
CA LEU A 100 -9.56 6.40 -9.44
C LEU A 100 -9.43 5.84 -8.01
N LEU A 101 -10.35 4.98 -7.57
CA LEU A 101 -10.26 4.32 -6.27
C LEU A 101 -9.04 3.39 -6.18
N VAL A 102 -8.74 2.64 -7.24
CA VAL A 102 -7.52 1.81 -7.29
C VAL A 102 -6.27 2.69 -7.31
N CYS A 103 -6.29 3.79 -8.07
CA CYS A 103 -5.19 4.74 -8.10
C CYS A 103 -4.92 5.36 -6.72
N PHE A 104 -5.97 5.64 -5.93
CA PHE A 104 -5.82 6.19 -4.58
C PHE A 104 -4.95 5.31 -3.68
N PHE A 105 -5.13 3.98 -3.73
CA PHE A 105 -4.25 3.06 -2.98
C PHE A 105 -2.78 3.21 -3.39
N GLY A 106 -2.52 3.37 -4.69
CA GLY A 106 -1.16 3.61 -5.22
C GLY A 106 -0.54 4.95 -4.82
N PHE A 107 -1.28 5.86 -4.19
CA PHE A 107 -0.78 7.13 -3.63
C PHE A 107 -0.57 7.10 -2.11
N ILE A 108 -0.99 6.04 -1.41
CA ILE A 108 -0.72 5.87 0.02
C ILE A 108 0.79 5.68 0.23
N GLY A 109 1.36 6.35 1.23
CA GLY A 109 2.76 6.22 1.63
C GLY A 109 3.57 7.51 1.58
N TRP A 110 3.02 8.61 1.02
CA TRP A 110 3.70 9.91 1.06
C TRP A 110 3.78 10.47 2.50
N GLU A 111 2.79 10.15 3.33
CA GLU A 111 2.71 10.51 4.75
C GLU A 111 3.84 9.89 5.58
N ASN A 112 4.39 8.76 5.13
CA ASN A 112 5.48 8.07 5.80
C ASN A 112 6.81 8.85 5.74
N ALA A 113 6.86 9.96 4.99
CA ALA A 113 7.96 10.92 5.04
C ALA A 113 7.94 11.79 6.32
N ALA A 114 6.79 12.02 6.93
CA ALA A 114 6.68 12.93 8.08
C ALA A 114 7.42 12.42 9.34
N PRO A 115 7.34 11.13 9.73
CA PRO A 115 8.05 10.63 10.90
C PRO A 115 9.58 10.74 10.82
N VAL A 116 10.13 10.80 9.61
CA VAL A 116 11.57 10.94 9.36
C VAL A 116 12.00 12.40 9.13
N ALA A 117 11.06 13.35 9.16
CA ALA A 117 11.36 14.76 8.94
C ALA A 117 12.32 15.34 9.99
N GLU A 118 12.26 14.88 11.24
CA GLU A 118 13.19 15.30 12.31
C GLU A 118 14.66 14.94 12.01
N GLU A 119 14.91 13.96 11.13
CA GLU A 119 16.25 13.50 10.74
C GLU A 119 16.79 14.21 9.48
N VAL A 120 16.01 15.11 8.88
CA VAL A 120 16.38 15.88 7.68
C VAL A 120 17.20 17.11 8.06
N VAL A 121 18.21 17.44 7.26
CA VAL A 121 19.01 18.67 7.42
C VAL A 121 18.17 19.89 7.08
N ASP A 122 18.01 20.82 8.01
CA ASP A 122 17.18 22.03 7.88
C ASP A 122 15.73 21.68 7.46
N PRO A 123 14.97 20.97 8.32
CA PRO A 123 13.68 20.40 7.95
C PRO A 123 12.66 21.46 7.52
N ASP A 124 12.69 22.64 8.12
CA ASP A 124 11.76 23.75 7.82
C ASP A 124 11.84 24.21 6.36
N ARG A 125 13.01 24.09 5.72
CA ARG A 125 13.23 24.50 4.32
C ARG A 125 13.33 23.32 3.37
N THR A 126 14.03 22.27 3.80
CA THR A 126 14.33 21.10 2.95
C THR A 126 13.09 20.25 2.76
N PHE A 127 12.31 19.99 3.82
CA PHE A 127 11.15 19.10 3.74
C PHE A 127 10.06 19.63 2.80
N PRO A 128 9.60 20.90 2.88
CA PRO A 128 8.57 21.41 1.96
C PRO A 128 9.03 21.41 0.50
N ARG A 129 10.29 21.77 0.24
CA ARG A 129 10.86 21.78 -1.12
C ARG A 129 10.98 20.37 -1.69
N ALA A 130 11.46 19.42 -0.88
CA ALA A 130 11.60 18.02 -1.28
C ALA A 130 10.23 17.41 -1.64
N ILE A 131 9.19 17.66 -0.83
CA ILE A 131 7.83 17.20 -1.12
C ILE A 131 7.30 17.82 -2.43
N ALA A 132 7.48 19.13 -2.64
CA ALA A 132 7.03 19.79 -3.86
C ALA A 132 7.71 19.22 -5.12
N VAL A 133 9.03 19.01 -5.06
CA VAL A 133 9.79 18.39 -6.17
C VAL A 133 9.34 16.95 -6.39
N ALA A 134 9.16 16.16 -5.32
CA ALA A 134 8.71 14.79 -5.40
C ALA A 134 7.32 14.68 -6.06
N VAL A 135 6.37 15.53 -5.67
CA VAL A 135 5.01 15.54 -6.25
C VAL A 135 5.06 15.80 -7.76
N VAL A 136 5.83 16.80 -8.21
CA VAL A 136 5.94 17.14 -9.64
C VAL A 136 6.67 16.03 -10.40
N ALA A 137 7.79 15.54 -9.88
CA ALA A 137 8.60 14.52 -10.55
C ALA A 137 7.87 13.17 -10.65
N VAL A 138 7.26 12.71 -9.56
CA VAL A 138 6.49 11.46 -9.53
C VAL A 138 5.23 11.59 -10.37
N GLY A 139 4.54 12.73 -10.31
CA GLY A 139 3.38 12.99 -11.16
C GLY A 139 3.71 12.93 -12.65
N ALA A 140 4.82 13.55 -13.06
CA ALA A 140 5.31 13.48 -14.43
C ALA A 140 5.65 12.03 -14.84
N LEU A 141 6.33 11.28 -13.97
CA LEU A 141 6.67 9.87 -14.21
C LEU A 141 5.42 9.00 -14.36
N TYR A 142 4.40 9.20 -13.51
CA TYR A 142 3.13 8.48 -13.56
C TYR A 142 2.38 8.77 -14.86
N LEU A 143 2.28 10.04 -15.26
CA LEU A 143 1.63 10.42 -16.51
C LEU A 143 2.38 9.87 -17.73
N ALA A 144 3.71 9.96 -17.75
CA ALA A 144 4.54 9.42 -18.81
C ALA A 144 4.37 7.90 -18.93
N MET A 145 4.30 7.20 -17.80
CA MET A 145 4.12 5.76 -17.80
C MET A 145 2.70 5.35 -18.21
N ALA A 146 1.67 6.05 -17.74
CA ALA A 146 0.30 5.82 -18.17
C ALA A 146 0.14 6.03 -19.68
N ALA A 147 0.72 7.11 -20.23
CA ALA A 147 0.75 7.35 -21.67
C ALA A 147 1.50 6.23 -22.41
N THR A 148 2.63 5.77 -21.88
CA THR A 148 3.42 4.67 -22.45
C THR A 148 2.60 3.38 -22.56
N ILE A 149 1.86 3.00 -21.52
CA ILE A 149 1.01 1.79 -21.53
C ILE A 149 -0.11 1.96 -22.56
N VAL A 150 -0.88 3.05 -22.47
CA VAL A 150 -2.06 3.27 -23.32
C VAL A 150 -1.68 3.36 -24.81
N LEU A 151 -0.58 4.03 -25.12
CA LEU A 151 -0.12 4.19 -26.49
C LEU A 151 0.66 2.97 -27.00
N GLY A 152 1.39 2.29 -26.12
CA GLY A 152 2.30 1.20 -26.44
C GLY A 152 1.62 -0.16 -26.57
N GLN A 153 0.46 -0.37 -25.93
CA GLN A 153 -0.24 -1.67 -25.92
C GLN A 153 -1.72 -1.58 -26.31
N PRO A 154 -2.29 -2.60 -27.00
CA PRO A 154 -3.72 -2.65 -27.25
C PRO A 154 -4.54 -2.81 -25.96
N ALA A 155 -5.71 -2.17 -25.89
CA ALA A 155 -6.63 -2.32 -24.76
C ALA A 155 -7.03 -3.80 -24.56
N GLY A 156 -7.15 -4.22 -23.29
CA GLY A 156 -7.53 -5.59 -22.92
C GLY A 156 -6.43 -6.64 -23.02
N THR A 157 -5.21 -6.28 -23.43
CA THR A 157 -4.06 -7.21 -23.49
C THR A 157 -3.26 -7.28 -22.18
N THR A 158 -3.52 -6.37 -21.25
CA THR A 158 -2.92 -6.32 -19.92
C THR A 158 -3.88 -6.92 -18.90
N ASN A 159 -3.46 -7.96 -18.19
CA ASN A 159 -4.16 -8.36 -16.97
C ASN A 159 -4.00 -7.25 -15.93
N ALA A 160 -5.06 -6.98 -15.18
CA ALA A 160 -5.12 -5.87 -14.21
C ALA A 160 -4.28 -6.08 -12.94
N GLN A 161 -3.44 -7.12 -12.88
CA GLN A 161 -2.71 -7.52 -11.68
C GLN A 161 -1.20 -7.32 -11.81
N GLY A 162 -0.66 -6.29 -11.14
CA GLY A 162 0.78 -6.10 -10.90
C GLY A 162 1.63 -5.75 -12.13
N ILE A 163 2.87 -6.26 -12.15
CA ILE A 163 3.91 -6.04 -13.20
C ILE A 163 3.46 -6.51 -14.59
N THR A 164 2.37 -7.30 -14.65
CA THR A 164 1.77 -7.73 -15.90
C THR A 164 1.25 -6.57 -16.75
N ALA A 165 1.01 -5.39 -16.16
CA ALA A 165 0.69 -4.16 -16.88
C ALA A 165 1.79 -3.73 -17.88
N PHE A 166 3.05 -4.10 -17.63
CA PHE A 166 4.15 -3.88 -18.58
C PHE A 166 4.61 -5.17 -19.26
N SER A 167 4.04 -6.34 -18.94
CA SER A 167 4.57 -7.63 -19.41
C SER A 167 4.70 -7.71 -20.93
N GLY A 168 3.74 -7.16 -21.68
CA GLY A 168 3.86 -7.13 -23.14
C GLY A 168 4.91 -6.13 -23.64
N LEU A 169 5.15 -5.02 -22.94
CA LEU A 169 6.26 -4.10 -23.25
C LEU A 169 7.61 -4.72 -22.89
N LEU A 170 7.69 -5.46 -21.79
CA LEU A 170 8.88 -6.21 -21.39
C LEU A 170 9.16 -7.33 -22.38
N ARG A 171 8.15 -8.06 -22.85
CA ARG A 171 8.32 -9.08 -23.90
C ARG A 171 8.76 -8.47 -25.23
N ALA A 172 8.24 -7.29 -25.58
CA ALA A 172 8.64 -6.59 -26.80
C ALA A 172 10.06 -6.03 -26.74
N GLY A 173 10.52 -5.56 -25.56
CA GLY A 173 11.82 -4.91 -25.41
C GLY A 173 12.96 -5.83 -24.91
N PHE A 174 12.65 -6.82 -24.08
CA PHE A 174 13.63 -7.70 -23.45
C PHE A 174 13.54 -9.16 -23.95
N GLU A 175 12.59 -9.48 -24.82
CA GLU A 175 12.39 -10.81 -25.41
C GLU A 175 12.45 -11.93 -24.34
N GLY A 176 13.45 -12.82 -24.42
CA GLY A 176 13.67 -13.93 -23.48
C GLY A 176 14.00 -13.50 -22.04
N ALA A 177 14.38 -12.25 -21.81
CA ALA A 177 14.69 -11.69 -20.50
C ALA A 177 13.50 -10.96 -19.84
N ALA A 178 12.30 -10.98 -20.44
CA ALA A 178 11.13 -10.27 -19.91
C ALA A 178 10.71 -10.75 -18.51
N VAL A 179 10.73 -12.07 -18.27
CA VAL A 179 10.40 -12.67 -16.97
C VAL A 179 11.42 -12.31 -15.88
N PRO A 180 12.74 -12.52 -16.06
CA PRO A 180 13.71 -12.14 -15.04
C PRO A 180 13.75 -10.62 -14.79
N ALA A 181 13.54 -9.80 -15.83
CA ALA A 181 13.43 -8.35 -15.67
C ALA A 181 12.21 -7.96 -14.82
N GLY A 182 11.05 -8.59 -15.06
CA GLY A 182 9.84 -8.40 -14.27
C GLY A 182 10.03 -8.79 -12.80
N ASN A 183 10.65 -9.96 -12.55
CA ASN A 183 10.93 -10.43 -11.19
C ASN A 183 11.91 -9.50 -10.45
N LEU A 184 12.94 -9.00 -11.12
CA LEU A 184 13.89 -8.05 -10.54
C LEU A 184 13.18 -6.76 -10.09
N VAL A 185 12.24 -6.27 -10.90
CA VAL A 185 11.49 -5.05 -10.57
C VAL A 185 10.49 -5.28 -9.45
N ALA A 186 9.86 -6.47 -9.40
CA ALA A 186 9.05 -6.89 -8.27
C ALA A 186 9.85 -6.82 -6.97
N PHE A 187 11.04 -7.41 -7.00
CA PHE A 187 11.95 -7.39 -5.87
C PHE A 187 12.34 -5.97 -5.46
N ILE A 188 12.72 -5.11 -6.43
CA ILE A 188 13.07 -3.71 -6.16
C ILE A 188 11.88 -2.98 -5.51
N LEU A 189 10.67 -3.11 -6.05
CA LEU A 189 9.46 -2.48 -5.51
C LEU A 189 9.17 -2.94 -4.08
N LEU A 190 9.24 -4.25 -3.82
CA LEU A 190 9.02 -4.82 -2.50
C LEU A 190 10.07 -4.34 -1.50
N ALA A 191 11.36 -4.37 -1.88
CA ALA A 191 12.45 -3.92 -1.03
C ALA A 191 12.36 -2.41 -0.73
N LEU A 192 12.04 -1.59 -1.73
CA LEU A 192 11.88 -0.14 -1.60
C LEU A 192 10.74 0.21 -0.64
N THR A 193 9.59 -0.45 -0.79
CA THR A 193 8.41 -0.27 0.05
C THR A 193 8.68 -0.76 1.47
N ALA A 194 9.21 -1.98 1.64
CA ALA A 194 9.49 -2.55 2.95
C ALA A 194 10.50 -1.68 3.73
N ASN A 195 11.55 -1.20 3.07
CA ASN A 195 12.56 -0.36 3.72
C ASN A 195 11.99 1.00 4.14
N ALA A 196 11.24 1.67 3.24
CA ALA A 196 10.61 2.95 3.54
C ALA A 196 9.64 2.84 4.74
N TRP A 197 8.77 1.84 4.75
CA TRP A 197 7.83 1.62 5.87
C TRP A 197 8.55 1.23 7.15
N THR A 198 9.55 0.36 7.10
CA THR A 198 10.38 0.03 8.28
C THR A 198 11.02 1.29 8.87
N LEU A 199 11.56 2.15 8.00
CA LEU A 199 12.17 3.41 8.39
C LEU A 199 11.15 4.34 9.07
N GLY A 200 10.03 4.67 8.43
CA GLY A 200 9.07 5.62 8.97
C GLY A 200 8.28 5.09 10.17
N THR A 201 7.77 3.85 10.11
CA THR A 201 7.00 3.25 11.21
C THR A 201 7.84 3.08 12.47
N SER A 202 9.14 2.79 12.36
CA SER A 202 10.00 2.71 13.55
C SER A 202 10.16 4.04 14.27
N ARG A 203 10.11 5.19 13.56
CA ARG A 203 10.10 6.53 14.18
C ARG A 203 8.78 6.82 14.86
N VAL A 204 7.67 6.39 14.26
CA VAL A 204 6.36 6.49 14.92
C VAL A 204 6.40 5.74 16.25
N VAL A 205 6.78 4.45 16.24
CA VAL A 205 6.90 3.63 17.45
C VAL A 205 7.85 4.26 18.47
N TYR A 206 9.01 4.76 18.04
CA TYR A 206 9.96 5.47 18.89
C TYR A 206 9.34 6.73 19.53
N SER A 207 8.68 7.57 18.74
CA SER A 207 8.05 8.81 19.21
C SER A 207 6.90 8.54 20.18
N THR A 208 6.10 7.50 19.91
CA THR A 208 5.02 7.05 20.79
C THR A 208 5.56 6.48 22.11
N ALA A 209 6.69 5.77 22.07
CA ALA A 209 7.39 5.32 23.28
C ALA A 209 7.99 6.50 24.06
N ARG A 210 8.55 7.50 23.39
CA ARG A 210 9.06 8.74 24.01
C ARG A 210 7.93 9.54 24.68
N ALA A 211 6.71 9.44 24.15
CA ALA A 211 5.50 10.02 24.74
C ALA A 211 4.92 9.19 25.92
N GLY A 212 5.55 8.07 26.30
CA GLY A 212 5.12 7.23 27.43
C GLY A 212 3.96 6.28 27.13
N LEU A 213 3.55 6.15 25.88
CA LEU A 213 2.42 5.29 25.48
C LEU A 213 2.84 3.85 25.15
N LEU A 214 4.14 3.61 24.95
CA LEU A 214 4.73 2.29 24.70
C LEU A 214 5.89 2.03 25.68
N PRO A 215 6.34 0.77 25.83
CA PRO A 215 7.44 0.44 26.74
C PRO A 215 8.67 1.32 26.51
N ALA A 216 9.23 1.89 27.58
CA ALA A 216 10.34 2.84 27.52
C ALA A 216 11.57 2.32 26.75
N LYS A 217 11.79 1.00 26.71
CA LYS A 217 12.86 0.36 25.91
C LYS A 217 12.74 0.68 24.41
N MET A 218 11.55 0.88 23.88
CA MET A 218 11.32 1.26 22.47
C MET A 218 11.76 2.70 22.16
N ALA A 219 11.93 3.55 23.18
CA ALA A 219 12.49 4.90 23.04
C ALA A 219 14.03 4.92 23.13
N THR A 220 14.70 3.76 23.13
CA THR A 220 16.18 3.69 23.16
C THR A 220 16.76 3.67 21.75
N VAL A 221 17.83 4.44 21.53
CA VAL A 221 18.56 4.49 20.26
C VAL A 221 19.92 3.82 20.40
N ASN A 222 20.41 3.23 19.31
CA ASN A 222 21.75 2.64 19.26
C ASN A 222 22.83 3.69 18.94
N ARG A 223 24.09 3.23 18.86
CA ARG A 223 25.25 4.06 18.48
C ARG A 223 25.14 4.76 17.11
N HIS A 224 24.23 4.32 16.25
CA HIS A 224 23.97 4.88 14.93
C HIS A 224 22.74 5.80 14.92
N GLY A 225 22.17 6.13 16.08
CA GLY A 225 20.97 6.96 16.22
C GLY A 225 19.67 6.27 15.82
N THR A 226 19.67 4.93 15.66
CA THR A 226 18.49 4.18 15.22
C THR A 226 17.77 3.51 16.40
N PRO A 227 16.44 3.60 16.51
CA PRO A 227 15.67 2.99 17.59
C PRO A 227 15.56 1.46 17.41
N THR A 228 16.60 0.73 17.81
CA THR A 228 16.77 -0.70 17.48
C THR A 228 15.64 -1.57 18.02
N VAL A 229 15.17 -1.30 19.24
CA VAL A 229 14.06 -2.05 19.85
C VAL A 229 12.76 -1.79 19.08
N ALA A 230 12.50 -0.54 18.66
CA ALA A 230 11.35 -0.20 17.85
C ALA A 230 11.39 -0.88 16.48
N VAL A 231 12.54 -0.84 15.79
CA VAL A 231 12.73 -1.51 14.49
C VAL A 231 12.53 -3.03 14.61
N THR A 232 13.08 -3.65 15.64
CA THR A 232 12.95 -5.11 15.84
C THR A 232 11.51 -5.50 16.22
N ALA A 233 10.79 -4.65 16.97
CA ALA A 233 9.39 -4.88 17.29
C ALA A 233 8.49 -4.91 16.04
N LEU A 234 8.85 -4.19 14.96
CA LEU A 234 8.13 -4.27 13.69
C LEU A 234 8.16 -5.68 13.09
N ALA A 235 9.23 -6.44 13.30
CA ALA A 235 9.33 -7.83 12.85
C ALA A 235 8.20 -8.69 13.43
N LEU A 236 7.88 -8.47 14.71
CA LEU A 236 6.78 -9.15 15.38
C LEU A 236 5.43 -8.73 14.81
N GLY A 237 5.26 -7.44 14.50
CA GLY A 237 4.06 -6.91 13.84
C GLY A 237 3.84 -7.56 12.47
N TYR A 238 4.86 -7.54 11.61
CA TYR A 238 4.80 -8.19 10.30
C TYR A 238 4.55 -9.70 10.40
N GLY A 239 5.26 -10.38 11.30
CA GLY A 239 5.06 -11.82 11.55
C GLY A 239 3.64 -12.13 12.02
N ALA A 240 3.07 -11.32 12.91
CA ALA A 240 1.70 -11.47 13.38
C ALA A 240 0.67 -11.25 12.25
N SER A 241 0.88 -10.25 11.39
CA SER A 241 0.00 -10.01 10.24
C SER A 241 0.01 -11.19 9.26
N VAL A 242 1.19 -11.74 8.96
CA VAL A 242 1.32 -12.92 8.09
C VAL A 242 0.70 -14.16 8.76
N ALA A 243 0.94 -14.37 10.05
CA ALA A 243 0.35 -15.48 10.79
C ALA A 243 -1.19 -15.39 10.81
N ALA A 244 -1.75 -14.19 10.93
CA ALA A 244 -3.20 -13.98 10.87
C ALA A 244 -3.78 -14.34 9.50
N LEU A 245 -3.12 -14.01 8.39
CA LEU A 245 -3.55 -14.44 7.06
C LEU A 245 -3.72 -15.96 6.97
N PHE A 246 -2.73 -16.71 7.45
CA PHE A 246 -2.79 -18.18 7.44
C PHE A 246 -3.79 -18.75 8.45
N ALA A 247 -3.88 -18.16 9.64
CA ALA A 247 -4.77 -18.66 10.69
C ALA A 247 -6.26 -18.48 10.36
N PHE A 248 -6.59 -17.42 9.61
CA PHE A 248 -7.97 -17.07 9.25
C PHE A 248 -8.31 -17.34 7.77
N ASP A 249 -7.41 -17.98 7.01
CA ASP A 249 -7.56 -18.25 5.57
C ASP A 249 -7.96 -16.99 4.78
N LEU A 250 -7.29 -15.87 5.08
CA LEU A 250 -7.53 -14.57 4.45
C LEU A 250 -6.60 -14.35 3.26
N ASP A 251 -7.11 -13.61 2.27
CA ASP A 251 -6.35 -13.14 1.11
C ASP A 251 -5.53 -11.87 1.44
N GLU A 252 -4.47 -11.59 0.67
CA GLU A 252 -3.72 -10.33 0.74
C GLU A 252 -4.61 -9.09 0.58
N SER A 253 -5.73 -9.22 -0.15
CA SER A 253 -6.72 -8.18 -0.33
C SER A 253 -7.35 -7.75 1.00
N ALA A 254 -7.45 -8.64 1.99
CA ALA A 254 -7.90 -8.30 3.34
C ALA A 254 -6.94 -7.34 4.05
N LEU A 255 -5.62 -7.55 3.93
CA LEU A 255 -4.62 -6.62 4.47
C LEU A 255 -4.64 -5.28 3.73
N ILE A 256 -4.76 -5.30 2.40
CA ILE A 256 -4.80 -4.08 1.57
C ILE A 256 -6.02 -3.24 1.96
N THR A 257 -7.20 -3.85 2.05
CA THR A 257 -8.45 -3.17 2.41
C THR A 257 -8.45 -2.67 3.86
N ALA A 258 -7.99 -3.48 4.82
CA ALA A 258 -7.85 -3.07 6.22
C ALA A 258 -6.86 -1.90 6.38
N THR A 259 -5.71 -1.97 5.71
CA THR A 259 -4.69 -0.90 5.71
C THR A 259 -5.25 0.39 5.13
N SER A 260 -5.93 0.31 3.99
CA SER A 260 -6.53 1.47 3.34
C SER A 260 -7.58 2.14 4.22
N ALA A 261 -8.44 1.34 4.88
CA ALA A 261 -9.44 1.87 5.80
C ALA A 261 -8.80 2.52 7.04
N ALA A 262 -7.75 1.92 7.60
CA ALA A 262 -7.03 2.50 8.72
C ALA A 262 -6.40 3.85 8.35
N PHE A 263 -5.73 3.94 7.19
CA PHE A 263 -5.16 5.21 6.72
C PHE A 263 -6.22 6.26 6.41
N LEU A 264 -7.38 5.87 5.87
CA LEU A 264 -8.47 6.80 5.64
C LEU A 264 -8.94 7.45 6.96
N ILE A 265 -9.09 6.66 8.02
CA ILE A 265 -9.45 7.18 9.35
C ILE A 265 -8.35 8.09 9.89
N VAL A 266 -7.08 7.69 9.77
CA VAL A 266 -5.93 8.51 10.20
C VAL A 266 -5.92 9.84 9.47
N PHE A 267 -6.10 9.85 8.15
CA PHE A 267 -6.18 11.09 7.36
C PHE A 267 -7.37 11.94 7.75
N LEU A 268 -8.55 11.34 7.96
CA LEU A 268 -9.72 12.08 8.38
C LEU A 268 -9.50 12.77 9.73
N VAL A 269 -8.97 12.04 10.71
CA VAL A 269 -8.63 12.59 12.05
C VAL A 269 -7.57 13.68 11.94
N ALA A 270 -6.52 13.46 11.15
CA ALA A 270 -5.44 14.44 10.98
C ALA A 270 -5.94 15.74 10.33
N VAL A 271 -6.78 15.65 9.29
CA VAL A 271 -7.33 16.84 8.61
C VAL A 271 -8.37 17.53 9.50
N LEU A 272 -9.19 16.79 10.24
CA LEU A 272 -10.09 17.38 11.24
C LEU A 272 -9.31 18.11 12.33
N ALA A 273 -8.22 17.53 12.85
CA ALA A 273 -7.34 18.23 13.77
C ALA A 273 -6.78 19.52 13.14
N ALA A 274 -6.36 19.48 11.87
CA ALA A 274 -5.92 20.66 11.14
C ALA A 274 -7.01 21.75 11.02
N THR A 275 -8.30 21.40 10.93
CA THR A 275 -9.39 22.40 10.95
C THR A 275 -9.52 23.15 12.27
N VAL A 276 -9.10 22.52 13.37
CA VAL A 276 -9.11 23.10 14.72
C VAL A 276 -7.84 23.93 14.96
N LEU A 277 -6.68 23.44 14.50
CA LEU A 277 -5.36 24.05 14.71
C LEU A 277 -5.07 25.23 13.76
N LEU A 278 -5.51 25.16 12.50
CA LEU A 278 -5.20 26.18 11.49
C LEU A 278 -6.28 27.26 11.44
N THR A 279 -5.88 28.47 11.02
CA THR A 279 -6.77 29.64 10.90
C THR A 279 -6.80 30.19 9.47
N GLY A 280 -7.78 31.05 9.18
CA GLY A 280 -7.90 31.75 7.89
C GLY A 280 -8.13 30.82 6.68
N ARG A 281 -7.44 31.10 5.57
CA ARG A 281 -7.59 30.36 4.30
C ARG A 281 -7.21 28.89 4.44
N MET A 282 -6.22 28.56 5.27
CA MET A 282 -5.76 27.18 5.46
C MET A 282 -6.80 26.33 6.19
N ARG A 283 -7.58 26.92 7.10
CA ARG A 283 -8.73 26.26 7.72
C ARG A 283 -9.81 25.90 6.71
N LEU A 284 -10.12 26.81 5.77
CA LEU A 284 -11.10 26.54 4.72
C LEU A 284 -10.65 25.38 3.82
N TRP A 285 -9.38 25.36 3.42
CA TRP A 285 -8.81 24.23 2.67
C TRP A 285 -8.87 22.92 3.45
N SER A 286 -8.59 22.96 4.75
CA SER A 286 -8.71 21.77 5.61
C SER A 286 -10.14 21.24 5.67
N TRP A 287 -11.14 22.11 5.74
CA TRP A 287 -12.56 21.70 5.67
C TRP A 287 -12.92 21.07 4.33
N PHE A 288 -12.44 21.64 3.23
CA PHE A 288 -12.64 21.07 1.90
C PHE A 288 -12.02 19.66 1.80
N VAL A 289 -10.77 19.50 2.24
CA VAL A 289 -10.08 18.19 2.23
C VAL A 289 -10.78 17.20 3.17
N ALA A 290 -11.25 17.64 4.35
CA ALA A 290 -12.01 16.80 5.27
C ALA A 290 -13.32 16.31 4.65
N ALA A 291 -14.03 17.18 3.92
CA ALA A 291 -15.26 16.81 3.22
C ALA A 291 -15.01 15.78 2.11
N VAL A 292 -13.96 15.97 1.30
CA VAL A 292 -13.58 15.01 0.26
C VAL A 292 -13.18 13.67 0.87
N THR A 293 -12.36 13.68 1.91
CA THR A 293 -11.92 12.46 2.62
C THR A 293 -13.12 11.75 3.28
N GLY A 294 -14.02 12.52 3.90
CA GLY A 294 -15.25 12.00 4.50
C GLY A 294 -16.20 11.37 3.48
N ALA A 295 -16.29 11.94 2.28
CA ALA A 295 -17.07 11.38 1.18
C ALA A 295 -16.52 10.03 0.68
N MET A 296 -15.25 9.71 0.94
CA MET A 296 -14.66 8.42 0.60
C MET A 296 -15.03 7.31 1.61
N VAL A 297 -15.42 7.66 2.84
CA VAL A 297 -15.68 6.68 3.94
C VAL A 297 -16.70 5.59 3.56
N PRO A 298 -17.84 5.87 2.91
CA PRO A 298 -18.81 4.84 2.52
C PRO A 298 -18.22 3.78 1.58
N PHE A 299 -17.23 4.14 0.75
CA PHE A 299 -16.57 3.22 -0.17
C PHE A 299 -15.66 2.21 0.52
N PHE A 300 -15.28 2.47 1.78
CA PHE A 300 -14.49 1.58 2.63
C PHE A 300 -15.35 0.92 3.73
N SER A 301 -16.67 1.02 3.65
CA SER A 301 -17.59 0.59 4.72
C SER A 301 -17.45 -0.88 5.11
N SER A 302 -17.18 -1.78 4.16
CA SER A 302 -16.89 -3.20 4.43
C SER A 302 -15.58 -3.43 5.18
N SER A 303 -14.67 -2.46 5.13
CA SER A 303 -13.31 -2.51 5.68
C SER A 303 -13.17 -1.71 6.99
N LEU A 304 -14.12 -0.83 7.30
CA LEU A 304 -14.17 -0.08 8.56
C LEU A 304 -14.17 -0.96 9.83
N PRO A 305 -14.82 -2.15 9.87
CA PRO A 305 -14.73 -3.03 11.03
C PRO A 305 -13.30 -3.45 11.35
N TRP A 306 -12.46 -3.68 10.33
CA TRP A 306 -11.04 -4.00 10.53
C TRP A 306 -10.29 -2.83 11.15
N ALA A 307 -10.49 -1.63 10.63
CA ALA A 307 -9.85 -0.44 11.17
C ALA A 307 -10.31 -0.14 12.61
N ALA A 308 -11.60 -0.33 12.91
CA ALA A 308 -12.14 -0.21 14.26
C ALA A 308 -11.57 -1.27 15.22
N ALA A 309 -11.42 -2.52 14.76
CA ALA A 309 -10.81 -3.59 15.54
C ALA A 309 -9.33 -3.30 15.86
N ILE A 310 -8.57 -2.80 14.89
CA ILE A 310 -7.18 -2.38 15.08
C ILE A 310 -7.09 -1.22 16.09
N ALA A 311 -7.94 -0.21 15.94
CA ALA A 311 -7.99 0.92 16.87
C ALA A 311 -8.39 0.48 18.29
N ALA A 312 -9.38 -0.40 18.43
CA ALA A 312 -9.81 -0.95 19.71
C ALA A 312 -8.71 -1.79 20.37
N ALA A 313 -7.99 -2.61 19.60
CA ALA A 313 -6.85 -3.37 20.08
C ALA A 313 -5.71 -2.45 20.55
N ALA A 314 -5.44 -1.37 19.82
CA ALA A 314 -4.44 -0.38 20.20
C ALA A 314 -4.81 0.35 21.51
N MET A 315 -6.05 0.84 21.63
CA MET A 315 -6.56 1.47 22.86
C MET A 315 -6.60 0.50 24.04
N GLY A 316 -6.98 -0.76 23.80
CA GLY A 316 -6.97 -1.82 24.81
C GLY A 316 -5.55 -2.11 25.31
N GLY A 317 -4.58 -2.20 24.40
CA GLY A 317 -3.16 -2.36 24.74
C GLY A 317 -2.62 -1.19 25.56
N GLU A 318 -3.00 0.04 25.22
CA GLU A 318 -2.62 1.23 25.98
C GLU A 318 -3.19 1.22 27.41
N LEU A 319 -4.48 0.87 27.57
CA LEU A 319 -5.12 0.78 28.87
C LEU A 319 -4.48 -0.29 29.76
N VAL A 320 -4.14 -1.45 29.19
CA VAL A 320 -3.42 -2.52 29.89
C VAL A 320 -2.01 -2.07 30.27
N GLY A 321 -1.29 -1.41 29.35
CA GLY A 321 0.04 -0.87 29.60
C GLY A 321 0.06 0.14 30.74
N ARG A 322 -0.89 1.08 30.77
CA ARG A 322 -1.05 2.07 31.85
C ARG A 322 -1.35 1.41 33.19
N ARG A 323 -2.18 0.36 33.23
CA ARG A 323 -2.48 -0.39 34.46
C ARG A 323 -1.26 -1.13 35.00
N LEU A 324 -0.44 -1.72 34.14
CA LEU A 324 0.78 -2.41 34.54
C LEU A 324 1.87 -1.44 35.02
N ALA A 325 1.97 -0.26 34.41
CA ALA A 325 2.88 0.80 34.86
C ALA A 325 2.48 1.37 36.23
N GLY A 326 1.19 1.64 36.44
CA GLY A 326 0.68 2.15 37.72
C GLY A 326 0.73 1.13 38.86
N ALA A 327 0.71 -0.18 38.57
CA ALA A 327 0.86 -1.22 39.58
C ALA A 327 2.29 -1.37 40.11
N GLY A 328 3.31 -0.93 39.37
CA GLY A 328 4.72 -0.99 39.76
C GLY A 328 5.21 0.17 40.63
N GLU A 329 4.44 1.26 40.75
CA GLU A 329 4.78 2.41 41.62
C GLU A 329 4.28 2.25 43.07
N HIS A 330 3.58 1.16 43.38
CA HIS A 330 3.04 0.85 44.72
C HIS A 330 3.66 -0.39 45.38
N SER A 331 4.76 -0.92 44.84
CA SER A 331 5.59 -1.98 45.44
C SER A 331 7.01 -1.49 45.69
#